data_AF-A0A9E3YCN7-F1
#
_entry.id   AF-A0A9E3YCN7-F1
#
_cell.length_a   1.000
_cell.length_b   1.000
_cell.length_c   1.000
_cell.angle_alpha   90.00
_cell.angle_beta   90.00
_cell.angle_gamma   90.00
#
_symmetry.space_group_name_H-M   'P 1'
#
loop_
_entity.id
_entity.type
_entity.pdbx_description
1 polymer ?
#
loop_
_entity_poly.entity_id
_entity_poly.type
_entity_poly.pdbx_seq_one_letter_code
_entity_poly.pdbx_strand_id
1 'polypeptide(L)'
;MARPLSTPWPTARGTVFFDDLASAPTLRRAVNAGRIRRLASHVYTADLETPAVDLVVSNVWEIVAHLMPDAVVVDRTAAAGGAVVEGLVAVASDSRRSNLELPGVTVVVRPLERCDDDAEWVFGLKMSSPARIVADNLRLSRSVRGRAPRTLTRSELTTWVKQSARSWADPASVFAGARDLAHRHGDLDDESAVLLANLALAVGEPTPPLPQAVAGVGDEALAVLESAVLALGGSLRGVSESDIEEAEGRLELLQNLHSVVVDLEPGRFRTEPNRLPSLELVDPDEVETTLRHGLALLSPIRSHLARAVGVMFVVLVVDPFADATAEVAMLALNAELRSHGHDPVIIPRELTDRFERAKRQAVVKREVGPLLDVVEAAVAQVADTLQGHGL
;
A
#
# COMPACT_ATOMS: atom_id res chain seq x y z
N MET A 1 61.20 -23.91 14.77
CA MET A 1 59.92 -23.68 14.05
C MET A 1 59.05 -22.79 14.94
N ALA A 2 58.75 -21.57 14.50
CA ALA A 2 57.81 -20.71 15.22
C ALA A 2 56.41 -21.32 15.13
N ARG A 3 55.78 -21.57 16.28
CA ARG A 3 54.41 -22.05 16.38
C ARG A 3 53.52 -21.04 15.64
N PRO A 4 52.69 -21.44 14.66
CA PRO A 4 51.83 -20.48 13.98
C PRO A 4 50.99 -19.78 15.05
N LEU A 5 51.07 -18.45 15.08
CA LEU A 5 50.27 -17.63 16.00
C LEU A 5 48.81 -17.89 15.66
N SER A 6 48.12 -18.69 16.47
CA SER A 6 46.68 -18.86 16.37
C SER A 6 46.06 -17.49 16.62
N THR A 7 45.60 -16.83 15.57
CA THR A 7 44.84 -15.60 15.71
C THR A 7 43.47 -15.96 16.28
N PRO A 8 42.97 -15.22 17.29
CA PRO A 8 41.69 -15.55 17.92
C PRO A 8 40.48 -15.14 17.06
N TRP A 9 40.70 -14.48 15.91
CA TRP A 9 39.66 -14.01 15.01
C TRP A 9 39.67 -14.78 13.67
N PRO A 10 38.51 -14.85 12.99
CA PRO A 10 38.39 -15.40 11.64
C PRO A 10 39.31 -14.69 10.64
N THR A 11 39.89 -15.45 9.72
CA THR A 11 40.76 -14.94 8.63
C THR A 11 40.27 -15.31 7.24
N ALA A 12 39.11 -15.94 7.12
CA ALA A 12 38.52 -16.27 5.83
C ALA A 12 38.05 -14.99 5.12
N ARG A 13 38.14 -14.98 3.78
CA ARG A 13 37.60 -13.87 2.97
C ARG A 13 36.11 -13.73 3.19
N GLY A 14 35.62 -12.49 3.13
CA GLY A 14 34.20 -12.18 3.32
C GLY A 14 33.74 -12.13 4.77
N THR A 15 34.59 -12.47 5.75
CA THR A 15 34.16 -12.54 7.17
C THR A 15 34.38 -11.24 7.92
N VAL A 16 33.49 -10.98 8.88
CA VAL A 16 33.63 -9.93 9.90
C VAL A 16 33.76 -10.56 11.29
N PHE A 17 34.23 -9.78 12.25
CA PHE A 17 34.26 -10.19 13.66
C PHE A 17 34.20 -8.98 14.59
N PHE A 18 33.94 -9.23 15.87
CA PHE A 18 33.63 -8.20 16.85
C PHE A 18 34.69 -8.05 17.95
N ASP A 19 34.52 -7.06 18.81
CA ASP A 19 35.52 -6.67 19.81
C ASP A 19 35.56 -7.58 21.06
N ASP A 20 34.63 -8.51 21.18
CA ASP A 20 34.58 -9.55 22.19
C ASP A 20 35.64 -10.66 21.99
N LEU A 21 36.11 -10.86 20.75
CA LEU A 21 37.11 -11.90 20.44
C LEU A 21 38.53 -11.59 20.94
N ALA A 22 38.85 -10.33 21.22
CA ALA A 22 40.16 -9.94 21.74
C ALA A 22 40.14 -8.58 22.43
N SER A 23 40.99 -8.40 23.45
CA SER A 23 41.11 -7.11 24.16
C SER A 23 41.41 -5.94 23.20
N ALA A 24 40.87 -4.75 23.50
CA ALA A 24 41.09 -3.54 22.70
C ALA A 24 42.57 -3.21 22.39
N PRO A 25 43.55 -3.38 23.31
CA PRO A 25 44.96 -3.20 22.97
C PRO A 25 45.47 -4.19 21.92
N THR A 26 45.00 -5.44 21.95
CA THR A 26 45.36 -6.47 20.97
C THR A 26 44.79 -6.16 19.59
N LEU A 27 43.52 -5.75 19.52
CA LEU A 27 42.89 -5.33 18.28
C LEU A 27 43.60 -4.10 17.68
N ARG A 28 43.89 -3.08 18.50
CA ARG A 28 44.63 -1.89 18.06
C ARG A 28 46.02 -2.22 17.51
N ARG A 29 46.77 -3.10 18.17
CA ARG A 29 48.06 -3.58 17.67
C ARG A 29 47.92 -4.32 16.34
N ALA A 30 46.88 -5.13 16.18
CA ALA A 30 46.64 -5.87 14.93
C ALA A 30 46.24 -4.95 13.77
N VAL A 31 45.41 -3.92 14.04
CA VAL A 31 45.08 -2.87 13.06
C VAL A 31 46.32 -2.10 12.64
N ASN A 32 47.13 -1.63 13.59
CA ASN A 32 48.36 -0.87 13.30
C ASN A 32 49.39 -1.70 12.53
N ALA A 33 49.41 -3.02 12.75
CA ALA A 33 50.27 -3.96 12.03
C ALA A 33 49.71 -4.36 10.65
N GLY A 34 48.55 -3.82 10.24
CA GLY A 34 47.92 -4.16 8.97
C GLY A 34 47.46 -5.62 8.87
N ARG A 35 47.22 -6.31 9.99
CA ARG A 35 46.74 -7.70 10.00
C ARG A 35 45.22 -7.81 9.95
N ILE A 36 44.54 -6.75 10.37
CA ILE A 36 43.09 -6.58 10.34
C ILE A 36 42.81 -5.11 10.01
N ARG A 37 41.59 -4.80 9.58
CA ARG A 37 41.10 -3.43 9.46
C ARG A 37 39.78 -3.26 10.19
N ARG A 38 39.51 -2.04 10.65
CA ARG A 38 38.26 -1.68 11.32
C ARG A 38 37.25 -1.22 10.27
N LEU A 39 36.03 -1.77 10.31
CA LEU A 39 34.93 -1.39 9.42
C LEU A 39 34.02 -0.34 10.06
N ALA A 40 33.75 -0.49 11.37
CA ALA A 40 32.96 0.43 12.18
C ALA A 40 33.38 0.34 13.66
N SER A 41 32.70 1.04 14.56
CA SER A 41 32.90 0.82 16.00
C SER A 41 32.52 -0.61 16.38
N HIS A 42 33.45 -1.29 17.06
CA HIS A 42 33.31 -2.68 17.50
C HIS A 42 33.26 -3.73 16.36
N VAL A 43 33.48 -3.33 15.10
CA VAL A 43 33.42 -4.23 13.94
C VAL A 43 34.73 -4.22 13.17
N TYR A 44 35.29 -5.40 12.95
CA TYR A 44 36.60 -5.63 12.35
C TYR A 44 36.54 -6.72 11.28
N THR A 45 37.57 -6.80 10.45
CA THR A 45 37.77 -7.89 9.50
C THR A 45 39.26 -8.14 9.29
N ALA A 46 39.63 -9.40 9.05
CA ALA A 46 40.96 -9.78 8.57
C ALA A 46 41.05 -9.80 7.04
N ASP A 47 39.92 -9.61 6.34
CA ASP A 47 39.88 -9.46 4.89
C ASP A 47 40.22 -8.01 4.51
N LEU A 48 41.44 -7.83 4.00
CA LEU A 48 42.00 -6.54 3.62
C LEU A 48 41.80 -6.21 2.13
N GLU A 49 41.38 -7.18 1.34
CA GLU A 49 41.29 -7.06 -0.13
C GLU A 49 39.88 -6.68 -0.57
N THR A 50 38.85 -7.31 0.01
CA THR A 50 37.45 -7.05 -0.37
C THR A 50 37.11 -5.58 -0.06
N PRO A 51 36.33 -4.85 -0.87
CA PRO A 51 35.86 -3.50 -0.51
C PRO A 51 35.06 -3.51 0.80
N ALA A 52 35.23 -2.47 1.63
CA ALA A 52 34.57 -2.40 2.94
C ALA A 52 33.03 -2.38 2.82
N VAL A 53 32.50 -1.75 1.78
CA VAL A 53 31.07 -1.72 1.46
C VAL A 53 30.52 -3.13 1.25
N ASP A 54 31.21 -3.94 0.44
CA ASP A 54 30.75 -5.30 0.11
C ASP A 54 30.75 -6.22 1.34
N LEU A 55 31.76 -6.08 2.22
CA LEU A 55 31.80 -6.81 3.49
C LEU A 55 30.65 -6.41 4.41
N VAL A 56 30.36 -5.11 4.50
CA VAL A 56 29.26 -4.62 5.35
C VAL A 56 27.91 -5.09 4.83
N VAL A 57 27.65 -4.94 3.53
CA VAL A 57 26.37 -5.35 2.92
C VAL A 57 26.13 -6.84 3.10
N SER A 58 27.16 -7.68 2.89
CA SER A 58 27.05 -9.14 3.02
C SER A 58 26.92 -9.64 4.47
N ASN A 59 27.37 -8.87 5.45
CA ASN A 59 27.35 -9.26 6.87
C ASN A 59 26.48 -8.34 7.75
N VAL A 60 25.62 -7.51 7.16
CA VAL A 60 24.90 -6.45 7.87
C VAL A 60 24.08 -6.99 9.04
N TRP A 61 23.47 -8.17 8.89
CA TRP A 61 22.61 -8.75 9.93
C TRP A 61 23.39 -9.37 11.08
N GLU A 62 24.58 -9.91 10.82
CA GLU A 62 25.48 -10.35 11.89
C GLU A 62 25.99 -9.13 12.69
N ILE A 63 26.32 -8.04 11.99
CA ILE A 63 26.73 -6.78 12.60
C ILE A 63 25.59 -6.19 13.46
N VAL A 64 24.37 -6.14 12.93
CA VAL A 64 23.19 -5.66 13.65
C VAL A 64 22.92 -6.52 14.88
N ALA A 65 22.94 -7.85 14.77
CA ALA A 65 22.71 -8.76 15.88
C ALA A 65 23.71 -8.61 17.02
N HIS A 66 24.99 -8.37 16.70
CA HIS A 66 26.00 -8.13 17.72
C HIS A 66 25.81 -6.77 18.41
N LEU A 67 25.56 -5.71 17.64
CA LEU A 67 25.49 -4.34 18.16
C LEU A 67 24.14 -4.00 18.81
N MET A 68 23.07 -4.67 18.38
CA MET A 68 21.69 -4.49 18.82
C MET A 68 20.99 -5.85 18.88
N PRO A 69 21.27 -6.69 19.89
CA PRO A 69 20.70 -8.03 20.00
C PRO A 69 19.17 -8.04 20.19
N ASP A 70 18.59 -6.90 20.59
CA ASP A 70 17.15 -6.70 20.75
C ASP A 70 16.46 -6.19 19.48
N ALA A 71 17.19 -6.03 18.37
CA ALA A 71 16.66 -5.41 17.17
C ALA A 71 15.56 -6.23 16.50
N VAL A 72 14.51 -5.52 16.10
CA VAL A 72 13.45 -6.02 15.21
C VAL A 72 13.61 -5.34 13.86
N VAL A 73 13.57 -6.11 12.77
CA VAL A 73 13.57 -5.57 11.40
C VAL A 73 12.18 -5.02 11.09
N VAL A 74 12.10 -3.77 10.62
CA VAL A 74 10.85 -2.98 10.50
C VAL A 74 10.73 -2.24 9.17
N ASP A 75 9.57 -1.61 8.96
CA ASP A 75 9.27 -0.70 7.86
C ASP A 75 9.55 -1.33 6.46
N ARG A 76 10.12 -0.56 5.50
CA ARG A 76 10.48 -1.03 4.15
C ARG A 76 11.42 -2.22 4.19
N THR A 77 12.35 -2.26 5.14
CA THR A 77 13.34 -3.34 5.22
C THR A 77 12.69 -4.67 5.58
N ALA A 78 11.70 -4.66 6.48
CA ALA A 78 10.91 -5.87 6.77
C ALA A 78 10.07 -6.31 5.57
N ALA A 79 9.41 -5.37 4.89
CA ALA A 79 8.66 -5.66 3.67
C ALA A 79 9.52 -6.27 2.55
N ALA A 80 10.79 -5.84 2.46
CA ALA A 80 11.78 -6.37 1.52
C ALA A 80 12.48 -7.65 2.02
N GLY A 81 11.99 -8.29 3.08
CA GLY A 81 12.55 -9.54 3.63
C GLY A 81 13.96 -9.38 4.20
N GLY A 82 14.31 -8.18 4.67
CA GLY A 82 15.64 -7.88 5.19
C GLY A 82 16.67 -7.48 4.12
N ALA A 83 16.25 -7.19 2.90
CA ALA A 83 17.16 -6.68 1.89
C ALA A 83 17.65 -5.25 2.23
N VAL A 84 18.92 -4.96 1.90
CA VAL A 84 19.45 -3.59 1.94
C VAL A 84 18.90 -2.86 0.71
N VAL A 85 18.05 -1.84 0.93
CA VAL A 85 17.43 -1.08 -0.16
C VAL A 85 18.08 0.29 -0.26
N GLU A 86 18.79 0.56 -1.35
CA GLU A 86 19.50 1.83 -1.57
C GLU A 86 20.44 2.23 -0.41
N GLY A 87 21.11 1.24 0.19
CA GLY A 87 21.99 1.45 1.34
C GLY A 87 21.26 1.73 2.65
N LEU A 88 19.95 1.45 2.74
CA LEU A 88 19.16 1.60 3.96
C LEU A 88 18.73 0.25 4.53
N VAL A 89 18.83 0.15 5.85
CA VAL A 89 18.23 -0.91 6.68
C VAL A 89 17.51 -0.23 7.84
N ALA A 90 16.25 -0.58 8.09
CA ALA A 90 15.47 -0.07 9.21
C ALA A 90 15.31 -1.13 10.30
N VAL A 91 15.62 -0.74 11.55
CA VAL A 91 15.44 -1.58 12.74
C VAL A 91 14.78 -0.78 13.86
N ALA A 92 14.01 -1.47 14.69
CA ALA A 92 13.53 -0.95 15.97
C ALA A 92 14.33 -1.59 17.11
N SER A 93 14.87 -0.78 18.03
CA SER A 93 15.73 -1.25 19.13
C SER A 93 15.68 -0.27 20.31
N ASP A 94 15.75 -0.80 21.53
CA ASP A 94 15.92 0.00 22.76
C ASP A 94 17.38 0.13 23.17
N SER A 95 18.23 -0.83 22.78
CA SER A 95 19.67 -0.81 23.08
C SER A 95 20.42 0.31 22.37
N ARG A 96 19.85 0.87 21.30
CA ARG A 96 20.43 1.99 20.55
C ARG A 96 19.37 3.00 20.13
N ARG A 97 19.66 4.30 20.29
CA ARG A 97 18.74 5.41 19.93
C ARG A 97 19.14 6.21 18.70
N SER A 98 20.37 6.04 18.21
CA SER A 98 20.91 6.79 17.08
C SER A 98 21.20 5.86 15.91
N ASN A 99 21.05 6.36 14.69
CA ASN A 99 21.45 5.63 13.48
C ASN A 99 22.88 5.08 13.59
N LEU A 100 23.11 3.94 12.97
CA LEU A 100 24.43 3.34 12.82
C LEU A 100 24.86 3.51 11.36
N GLU A 101 25.87 4.36 11.16
CA GLU A 101 26.48 4.58 9.85
C GLU A 101 27.59 3.55 9.64
N LEU A 102 27.44 2.71 8.62
CA LEU A 102 28.40 1.73 8.17
C LEU A 102 28.85 2.07 6.73
N PRO A 103 30.02 1.59 6.28
CA PRO A 103 30.40 1.69 4.87
C PRO A 103 29.29 1.21 3.92
N GLY A 104 28.67 2.13 3.18
CA GLY A 104 27.64 1.84 2.18
C GLY A 104 26.25 1.48 2.74
N VAL A 105 26.08 1.40 4.06
CA VAL A 105 24.79 1.09 4.69
C VAL A 105 24.53 2.00 5.88
N THR A 106 23.36 2.59 5.93
CA THR A 106 22.84 3.26 7.13
C THR A 106 21.76 2.39 7.75
N VAL A 107 22.02 1.96 8.99
CA VAL A 107 21.00 1.33 9.82
C VAL A 107 20.24 2.45 10.53
N VAL A 108 19.02 2.70 10.08
CA VAL A 108 18.08 3.64 10.69
C VAL A 108 17.45 2.97 11.89
N VAL A 109 17.56 3.61 13.05
CA VAL A 109 17.08 3.03 14.32
C VAL A 109 15.90 3.84 14.83
N ARG A 110 14.79 3.16 15.10
CA ARG A 110 13.61 3.73 15.79
C ARG A 110 13.39 3.05 17.15
N PRO A 111 12.64 3.68 18.08
CA PRO A 111 12.29 3.06 19.35
C PRO A 111 11.60 1.71 19.16
N LEU A 112 11.89 0.74 20.03
CA LEU A 112 11.30 -0.58 19.97
C LEU A 112 9.90 -0.57 20.56
N GLU A 113 8.93 -0.97 19.74
CA GLU A 113 7.66 -1.48 20.22
C GLU A 113 7.64 -3.00 20.04
N ARG A 114 7.20 -3.71 21.08
CA ARG A 114 7.14 -5.17 21.08
C ARG A 114 5.79 -5.61 20.53
N CYS A 115 5.83 -6.45 19.52
CA CYS A 115 4.65 -7.12 18.98
C CYS A 115 4.85 -8.63 19.18
N ASP A 116 3.88 -9.30 19.81
CA ASP A 116 4.00 -10.71 20.17
C ASP A 116 4.01 -11.65 18.95
N ASP A 117 3.54 -11.16 17.81
CA ASP A 117 3.43 -11.83 16.53
C ASP A 117 4.66 -11.63 15.60
N ASP A 118 5.68 -10.88 16.05
CA ASP A 118 6.94 -10.76 15.31
C ASP A 118 7.69 -12.10 15.26
N ALA A 119 8.17 -12.45 14.06
CA ALA A 119 8.80 -13.74 13.80
C ALA A 119 10.28 -13.76 14.21
N GLU A 120 10.73 -14.87 14.77
CA GLU A 120 12.17 -15.15 14.93
C GLU A 120 12.87 -15.18 13.58
N TRP A 121 14.06 -14.59 13.52
CA TRP A 121 14.81 -14.40 12.30
C TRP A 121 16.31 -14.69 12.49
N VAL A 122 17.12 -14.39 11.47
CA VAL A 122 18.54 -14.76 11.45
C VAL A 122 19.31 -14.12 12.61
N PHE A 123 20.32 -14.84 13.11
CA PHE A 123 21.18 -14.39 14.21
C PHE A 123 20.45 -14.02 15.52
N GLY A 124 19.25 -14.55 15.74
CA GLY A 124 18.45 -14.28 16.94
C GLY A 124 17.74 -12.92 16.92
N LEU A 125 17.75 -12.23 15.78
CA LEU A 125 16.93 -11.04 15.55
C LEU A 125 15.48 -11.44 15.32
N LYS A 126 14.58 -10.46 15.34
CA LYS A 126 13.18 -10.65 14.92
C LYS A 126 12.85 -9.87 13.66
N MET A 127 11.83 -10.31 12.94
CA MET A 127 11.24 -9.62 11.78
C MET A 127 9.80 -9.23 12.10
N SER A 128 9.40 -8.03 11.68
CA SER A 128 8.03 -7.56 11.82
C SER A 128 7.00 -8.53 11.26
N SER A 129 5.90 -8.73 11.99
CA SER A 129 4.73 -9.45 11.50
C SER A 129 4.08 -8.76 10.30
N PRO A 130 3.25 -9.44 9.49
CA PRO A 130 2.51 -8.79 8.40
C PRO A 130 1.67 -7.60 8.87
N ALA A 131 1.00 -7.72 10.03
CA ALA A 131 0.18 -6.66 10.60
C ALA A 131 1.04 -5.43 10.95
N ARG A 132 2.20 -5.66 11.56
CA ARG A 132 3.17 -4.62 11.87
C ARG A 132 3.75 -3.98 10.61
N ILE A 133 4.07 -4.75 9.58
CA ILE A 133 4.55 -4.20 8.30
C ILE A 133 3.49 -3.26 7.69
N VAL A 134 2.21 -3.65 7.69
CA VAL A 134 1.15 -2.75 7.19
C VAL A 134 1.09 -1.47 8.03
N ALA A 135 1.03 -1.58 9.37
CA ALA A 135 0.96 -0.43 10.27
C ALA A 135 2.16 0.52 10.14
N ASP A 136 3.38 -0.01 10.14
CA ASP A 136 4.64 0.74 10.04
C ASP A 136 4.74 1.59 8.76
N ASN A 137 4.01 1.19 7.71
CA ASN A 137 4.01 1.82 6.40
C ASN A 137 2.73 2.65 6.12
N LEU A 138 1.80 2.77 7.09
CA LEU A 138 0.62 3.64 6.93
C LEU A 138 0.95 5.14 6.96
N ARG A 139 2.09 5.53 7.54
CA ARG A 139 2.57 6.91 7.46
C ARG A 139 3.75 7.03 6.51
N LEU A 140 3.67 8.01 5.61
CA LEU A 140 4.79 8.32 4.72
C LEU A 140 5.96 8.90 5.51
N SER A 141 7.16 8.46 5.17
CA SER A 141 8.41 9.07 5.61
C SER A 141 9.07 9.78 4.45
N ARG A 142 9.78 10.87 4.74
CA ARG A 142 10.50 11.65 3.72
C ARG A 142 11.85 11.00 3.42
N SER A 143 12.24 11.01 2.15
CA SER A 143 13.62 10.71 1.76
C SER A 143 14.57 11.74 2.37
N VAL A 144 15.72 11.29 2.85
CA VAL A 144 16.74 12.15 3.46
C VAL A 144 18.08 11.89 2.78
N ARG A 145 18.71 12.96 2.27
CA ARG A 145 20.05 12.92 1.64
C ARG A 145 20.17 11.92 0.48
N GLY A 146 19.15 11.83 -0.38
CA GLY A 146 19.16 10.98 -1.58
C GLY A 146 19.05 9.48 -1.31
N ARG A 147 18.57 9.08 -0.12
CA ARG A 147 18.29 7.69 0.27
C ARG A 147 16.79 7.41 0.14
N ALA A 148 16.42 6.15 -0.10
CA ALA A 148 15.04 5.68 0.02
C ALA A 148 14.41 6.10 1.37
N PRO A 149 13.12 6.43 1.41
CA PRO A 149 12.41 6.63 2.67
C PRO A 149 12.32 5.32 3.46
N ARG A 150 12.26 5.42 4.80
CA ARG A 150 12.19 4.23 5.67
C ARG A 150 10.91 3.42 5.42
N THR A 151 9.83 4.08 5.05
CA THR A 151 8.54 3.47 4.74
C THR A 151 8.38 3.26 3.24
N LEU A 152 7.52 2.32 2.87
CA LEU A 152 7.04 2.13 1.52
C LEU A 152 6.21 3.35 1.08
N THR A 153 6.20 3.60 -0.23
CA THR A 153 5.20 4.47 -0.84
C THR A 153 3.82 3.79 -0.85
N ARG A 154 2.76 4.51 -1.21
CA ARG A 154 1.40 3.95 -1.24
C ARG A 154 1.27 2.83 -2.28
N SER A 155 1.87 3.01 -3.45
CA SER A 155 1.90 2.03 -4.53
C SER A 155 2.73 0.79 -4.16
N GLU A 156 3.90 0.99 -3.55
CA GLU A 156 4.75 -0.10 -3.06
C GLU A 156 4.03 -0.93 -1.98
N LEU A 157 3.37 -0.25 -1.01
CA LEU A 157 2.62 -0.92 0.04
C LEU A 157 1.43 -1.70 -0.53
N THR A 158 0.67 -1.11 -1.44
CA THR A 158 -0.46 -1.78 -2.11
C THR A 158 0.01 -3.02 -2.87
N THR A 159 1.12 -2.90 -3.61
CA THR A 159 1.72 -4.02 -4.35
C THR A 159 2.18 -5.12 -3.39
N TRP A 160 2.88 -4.74 -2.32
CA TRP A 160 3.36 -5.67 -1.30
C TRP A 160 2.20 -6.41 -0.61
N VAL A 161 1.12 -5.71 -0.25
CA VAL A 161 -0.08 -6.31 0.34
C VAL A 161 -0.75 -7.28 -0.63
N LYS A 162 -0.96 -6.89 -1.90
CA LYS A 162 -1.54 -7.76 -2.93
C LYS A 162 -0.71 -9.04 -3.17
N GLN A 163 0.61 -8.95 -3.05
CA GLN A 163 1.51 -10.09 -3.20
C GLN A 163 1.52 -10.97 -1.94
N SER A 164 1.63 -10.37 -0.77
CA SER A 164 1.80 -11.05 0.52
C SER A 164 0.50 -11.70 1.00
N ALA A 165 -0.65 -11.10 0.72
CA ALA A 165 -1.96 -11.65 1.10
C ALA A 165 -2.22 -13.06 0.53
N ARG A 166 -1.52 -13.44 -0.55
CA ARG A 166 -1.62 -14.79 -1.13
C ARG A 166 -1.11 -15.90 -0.21
N SER A 167 -0.27 -15.57 0.76
CA SER A 167 0.29 -16.52 1.73
C SER A 167 -0.30 -16.38 3.14
N TRP A 168 -1.13 -15.37 3.38
CA TRP A 168 -1.76 -15.18 4.68
C TRP A 168 -2.89 -16.18 4.90
N ALA A 169 -2.92 -16.79 6.08
CA ALA A 169 -3.99 -17.71 6.47
C ALA A 169 -5.32 -16.96 6.72
N ASP A 170 -5.23 -15.76 7.31
CA ASP A 170 -6.37 -14.89 7.63
C ASP A 170 -5.98 -13.42 7.40
N PRO A 171 -6.24 -12.87 6.20
CA PRO A 171 -5.93 -11.49 5.92
C PRO A 171 -6.75 -10.50 6.77
N ALA A 172 -7.97 -10.82 7.19
CA ALA A 172 -8.77 -9.96 8.06
C ALA A 172 -8.06 -9.69 9.40
N SER A 173 -7.49 -10.73 10.01
CA SER A 173 -6.69 -10.61 11.24
C SER A 173 -5.46 -9.71 11.05
N VAL A 174 -4.81 -9.77 9.88
CA VAL A 174 -3.67 -8.89 9.56
C VAL A 174 -4.09 -7.42 9.56
N PHE A 175 -5.20 -7.06 8.90
CA PHE A 175 -5.68 -5.67 8.88
C PHE A 175 -6.24 -5.21 10.23
N ALA A 176 -6.86 -6.11 11.00
CA ALA A 176 -7.30 -5.83 12.36
C ALA A 176 -6.11 -5.50 13.28
N GLY A 177 -5.06 -6.33 13.24
CA GLY A 177 -3.81 -6.09 13.98
C GLY A 177 -3.11 -4.81 13.54
N ALA A 178 -3.08 -4.53 12.23
CA ALA A 178 -2.50 -3.30 11.71
C ALA A 178 -3.25 -2.04 12.19
N ARG A 179 -4.59 -2.10 12.24
CA ARG A 179 -5.42 -1.01 12.77
C ARG A 179 -5.14 -0.76 14.24
N ASP A 180 -5.09 -1.83 15.04
CA ASP A 180 -4.85 -1.77 16.48
C ASP A 180 -3.45 -1.18 16.79
N LEU A 181 -2.42 -1.63 16.06
CA LEU A 181 -1.07 -1.05 16.13
C LEU A 181 -1.07 0.44 15.79
N ALA A 182 -1.61 0.82 14.64
CA ALA A 182 -1.67 2.21 14.22
C ALA A 182 -2.42 3.10 15.24
N HIS A 183 -3.50 2.59 15.82
CA HIS A 183 -4.23 3.29 16.86
C HIS A 183 -3.38 3.46 18.13
N ARG A 184 -2.68 2.41 18.60
CA ARG A 184 -1.79 2.49 19.77
C ARG A 184 -0.69 3.54 19.61
N HIS A 185 -0.14 3.70 18.40
CA HIS A 185 0.93 4.67 18.14
C HIS A 185 0.42 6.11 17.96
N GLY A 186 -0.90 6.34 17.90
CA GLY A 186 -1.46 7.63 17.48
C GLY A 186 -1.19 7.94 16.00
N ASP A 187 -1.02 6.88 15.20
CA ASP A 187 -0.74 6.93 13.77
C ASP A 187 -1.99 6.71 12.91
N LEU A 188 -3.15 6.40 13.52
CA LEU A 188 -4.43 6.20 12.82
C LEU A 188 -5.22 7.52 12.70
N ASP A 189 -4.79 8.38 11.78
CA ASP A 189 -5.60 9.51 11.30
C ASP A 189 -6.59 9.08 10.19
N ASP A 190 -7.47 9.98 9.76
CA ASP A 190 -8.50 9.70 8.75
C ASP A 190 -7.87 9.19 7.44
N GLU A 191 -6.74 9.77 7.01
CA GLU A 191 -6.02 9.34 5.81
C GLU A 191 -5.50 7.90 5.94
N SER A 192 -4.86 7.59 7.07
CA SER A 192 -4.33 6.25 7.35
C SER A 192 -5.45 5.22 7.51
N ALA A 193 -6.59 5.61 8.08
CA ALA A 193 -7.77 4.76 8.18
C ALA A 193 -8.39 4.44 6.81
N VAL A 194 -8.49 5.45 5.92
CA VAL A 194 -8.94 5.26 4.53
C VAL A 194 -7.97 4.37 3.77
N LEU A 195 -6.66 4.61 3.87
CA LEU A 195 -5.67 3.76 3.21
C LEU A 195 -5.77 2.30 3.69
N LEU A 196 -5.87 2.08 5.00
CA LEU A 196 -5.99 0.73 5.55
C LEU A 196 -7.26 0.02 5.03
N ALA A 197 -8.38 0.74 4.93
CA ALA A 197 -9.60 0.21 4.31
C ALA A 197 -9.38 -0.12 2.82
N ASN A 198 -8.68 0.73 2.07
CA ASN A 198 -8.39 0.50 0.65
C ASN A 198 -7.46 -0.70 0.44
N LEU A 199 -6.47 -0.89 1.31
CA LEU A 199 -5.59 -2.06 1.27
C LEU A 199 -6.35 -3.36 1.55
N ALA A 200 -7.30 -3.35 2.50
CA ALA A 200 -8.17 -4.49 2.78
C ALA A 200 -9.07 -4.81 1.57
N LEU A 201 -9.70 -3.80 0.99
CA LEU A 201 -10.49 -3.95 -0.24
C LEU A 201 -9.65 -4.51 -1.40
N ALA A 202 -8.39 -4.09 -1.54
CA ALA A 202 -7.50 -4.51 -2.61
C ALA A 202 -7.16 -6.01 -2.60
N VAL A 203 -7.39 -6.70 -1.48
CA VAL A 203 -7.17 -8.15 -1.35
C VAL A 203 -8.46 -8.93 -1.08
N GLY A 204 -9.62 -8.26 -1.20
CA GLY A 204 -10.94 -8.90 -1.09
C GLY A 204 -11.44 -9.09 0.33
N GLU A 205 -10.87 -8.42 1.34
CA GLU A 205 -11.30 -8.55 2.72
C GLU A 205 -12.53 -7.67 3.03
N PRO A 206 -13.59 -8.24 3.65
CA PRO A 206 -14.74 -7.49 4.11
C PRO A 206 -14.34 -6.46 5.17
N THR A 207 -14.70 -5.20 4.92
CA THR A 207 -14.78 -4.22 6.02
C THR A 207 -16.02 -4.55 6.85
N PRO A 208 -15.99 -4.38 8.19
CA PRO A 208 -17.10 -4.79 9.05
C PRO A 208 -18.40 -4.08 8.61
N PRO A 209 -19.53 -4.80 8.56
CA PRO A 209 -20.77 -4.27 8.01
C PRO A 209 -21.47 -3.29 8.96
N LEU A 210 -22.03 -2.21 8.41
CA LEU A 210 -23.14 -1.45 8.95
C LEU A 210 -24.45 -1.98 8.32
N PRO A 211 -25.49 -2.28 9.12
CA PRO A 211 -26.69 -2.90 8.57
C PRO A 211 -27.49 -1.92 7.71
N GLN A 212 -27.66 -2.21 6.41
CA GLN A 212 -28.95 -2.20 5.74
C GLN A 212 -28.92 -2.79 4.32
N ALA A 213 -30.03 -3.43 3.96
CA ALA A 213 -30.27 -4.07 2.67
C ALA A 213 -30.29 -3.06 1.52
N VAL A 214 -29.48 -3.35 0.51
CA VAL A 214 -29.56 -2.67 -0.78
C VAL A 214 -30.79 -3.20 -1.51
N ALA A 215 -31.87 -2.43 -1.55
CA ALA A 215 -33.02 -2.76 -2.38
C ALA A 215 -32.62 -2.64 -3.86
N GLY A 216 -32.98 -3.66 -4.66
CA GLY A 216 -32.58 -3.80 -6.06
C GLY A 216 -32.91 -2.60 -6.95
N VAL A 217 -32.18 -2.49 -8.06
CA VAL A 217 -32.35 -1.38 -9.00
C VAL A 217 -33.63 -1.56 -9.82
N GLY A 218 -34.56 -0.61 -9.73
CA GLY A 218 -35.76 -0.60 -10.57
C GLY A 218 -35.46 -0.15 -12.00
N ASP A 219 -36.27 -0.59 -12.97
CA ASP A 219 -36.13 -0.29 -14.42
C ASP A 219 -35.93 1.21 -14.72
N GLU A 220 -36.53 2.09 -13.91
CA GLU A 220 -36.42 3.55 -14.04
C GLU A 220 -34.99 4.06 -13.81
N ALA A 221 -34.26 3.48 -12.85
CA ALA A 221 -32.88 3.89 -12.58
C ALA A 221 -31.90 3.43 -13.66
N LEU A 222 -32.14 2.25 -14.25
CA LEU A 222 -31.36 1.77 -15.39
C LEU A 222 -31.58 2.66 -16.63
N ALA A 223 -32.83 3.05 -16.91
CA ALA A 223 -33.14 3.96 -18.00
C ALA A 223 -32.49 5.35 -17.84
N VAL A 224 -32.43 5.86 -16.60
CA VAL A 224 -31.73 7.13 -16.29
C VAL A 224 -30.23 6.97 -16.50
N LEU A 225 -29.63 5.86 -16.06
CA LEU A 225 -28.21 5.58 -16.31
C LEU A 225 -27.91 5.50 -17.80
N GLU A 226 -28.70 4.77 -18.59
CA GLU A 226 -28.55 4.66 -20.05
C GLU A 226 -28.72 6.02 -20.75
N SER A 227 -29.66 6.83 -20.29
CA SER A 227 -29.82 8.20 -20.81
C SER A 227 -28.64 9.09 -20.43
N ALA A 228 -28.11 8.96 -19.22
CA ALA A 228 -26.93 9.70 -18.78
C ALA A 228 -25.71 9.32 -19.63
N VAL A 229 -25.54 8.03 -19.94
CA VAL A 229 -24.50 7.53 -20.83
C VAL A 229 -24.53 8.22 -22.20
N LEU A 230 -25.72 8.31 -22.81
CA LEU A 230 -25.90 8.96 -24.12
C LEU A 230 -25.62 10.46 -24.08
N ALA A 231 -25.78 11.09 -22.91
CA ALA A 231 -25.58 12.52 -22.70
C ALA A 231 -24.14 12.90 -22.31
N LEU A 232 -23.25 11.92 -22.03
CA LEU A 232 -21.84 12.18 -21.79
C LEU A 232 -21.19 12.78 -23.05
N GLY A 233 -20.89 14.09 -23.00
CA GLY A 233 -20.41 14.89 -24.14
C GLY A 233 -21.47 15.81 -24.77
N GLY A 234 -22.69 15.85 -24.23
CA GLY A 234 -23.78 16.72 -24.66
C GLY A 234 -23.92 18.02 -23.85
N SER A 235 -24.99 18.77 -24.09
CA SER A 235 -25.33 20.01 -23.36
C SER A 235 -26.08 19.71 -22.05
N LEU A 236 -25.76 20.43 -20.96
CA LEU A 236 -26.38 20.39 -19.61
C LEU A 236 -27.87 20.83 -19.56
N ARG A 237 -28.69 20.53 -20.56
CA ARG A 237 -30.10 20.92 -20.55
C ARG A 237 -30.86 20.12 -19.48
N GLY A 238 -31.36 20.83 -18.46
CA GLY A 238 -32.20 20.25 -17.41
C GLY A 238 -31.48 19.90 -16.11
N VAL A 239 -30.19 20.21 -15.99
CA VAL A 239 -29.41 20.10 -14.74
C VAL A 239 -29.60 21.37 -13.91
N SER A 240 -29.94 21.23 -12.62
CA SER A 240 -30.13 22.36 -11.70
C SER A 240 -28.81 22.84 -11.09
N GLU A 241 -28.81 24.03 -10.48
CA GLU A 241 -27.62 24.57 -9.79
C GLU A 241 -27.18 23.68 -8.61
N SER A 242 -28.15 23.07 -7.90
CA SER A 242 -27.84 22.12 -6.83
C SER A 242 -27.20 20.82 -7.34
N ASP A 243 -27.58 20.35 -8.53
CA ASP A 243 -26.98 19.14 -9.11
C ASP A 243 -25.51 19.39 -9.48
N ILE A 244 -25.17 20.61 -9.87
CA ILE A 244 -23.79 21.03 -10.17
C ILE A 244 -22.97 21.08 -8.88
N GLU A 245 -23.49 21.67 -7.81
CA GLU A 245 -22.80 21.73 -6.51
C GLU A 245 -22.53 20.31 -5.95
N GLU A 246 -23.50 19.41 -6.06
CA GLU A 246 -23.34 18.00 -5.65
C GLU A 246 -22.30 17.28 -6.51
N ALA A 247 -22.22 17.59 -7.80
CA ALA A 247 -21.20 17.06 -8.70
C ALA A 247 -19.80 17.60 -8.37
N GLU A 248 -19.66 18.86 -7.97
CA GLU A 248 -18.39 19.44 -7.52
C GLU A 248 -17.88 18.75 -6.25
N GLY A 249 -18.75 18.51 -5.27
CA GLY A 249 -18.37 17.75 -4.07
C GLY A 249 -17.89 16.33 -4.39
N ARG A 250 -18.52 15.65 -5.36
CA ARG A 250 -18.05 14.34 -5.84
C ARG A 250 -16.74 14.43 -6.59
N LEU A 251 -16.53 15.49 -7.37
CA LEU A 251 -15.28 15.72 -8.11
C LEU A 251 -14.09 15.88 -7.15
N GLU A 252 -14.25 16.71 -6.10
CA GLU A 252 -13.25 16.86 -5.04
C GLU A 252 -12.99 15.53 -4.33
N LEU A 253 -14.04 14.77 -4.02
CA LEU A 253 -13.90 13.43 -3.45
C LEU A 253 -13.08 12.51 -4.36
N LEU A 254 -13.29 12.52 -5.68
CA LEU A 254 -12.51 11.71 -6.62
C LEU A 254 -11.02 12.09 -6.62
N GLN A 255 -10.71 13.38 -6.58
CA GLN A 255 -9.33 13.85 -6.50
C GLN A 255 -8.67 13.45 -5.17
N ASN A 256 -9.42 13.52 -4.06
CA ASN A 256 -8.96 13.08 -2.75
C ASN A 256 -8.74 11.56 -2.72
N LEU A 257 -9.68 10.77 -3.25
CA LEU A 257 -9.56 9.32 -3.35
C LEU A 257 -8.36 8.93 -4.23
N HIS A 258 -8.18 9.58 -5.38
CA HIS A 258 -7.01 9.37 -6.24
C HIS A 258 -5.71 9.69 -5.50
N SER A 259 -5.67 10.77 -4.73
CA SER A 259 -4.50 11.15 -3.90
C SER A 259 -4.13 10.12 -2.85
N VAL A 260 -5.06 9.26 -2.43
CA VAL A 260 -4.79 8.15 -1.51
C VAL A 260 -4.21 6.93 -2.25
N VAL A 261 -4.55 6.76 -3.53
CA VAL A 261 -4.19 5.55 -4.30
C VAL A 261 -2.86 5.69 -5.04
N VAL A 262 -2.49 6.90 -5.47
CA VAL A 262 -1.28 7.13 -6.30
C VAL A 262 -0.25 8.03 -5.61
N ASP A 263 1.02 7.78 -5.91
CA ASP A 263 2.15 8.55 -5.36
C ASP A 263 2.60 9.69 -6.29
N LEU A 264 2.43 9.54 -7.61
CA LEU A 264 2.82 10.52 -8.61
C LEU A 264 1.59 11.32 -9.04
N GLU A 265 1.71 12.65 -9.03
CA GLU A 265 0.63 13.57 -9.39
C GLU A 265 -0.73 13.28 -8.69
N PRO A 266 -0.73 13.14 -7.35
CA PRO A 266 -1.93 12.80 -6.60
C PRO A 266 -3.06 13.80 -6.85
N GLY A 267 -4.26 13.28 -7.10
CA GLY A 267 -5.47 14.07 -7.33
C GLY A 267 -5.48 14.88 -8.63
N ARG A 268 -4.45 14.83 -9.47
CA ARG A 268 -4.43 15.54 -10.75
C ARG A 268 -5.12 14.76 -11.85
N PHE A 269 -5.95 15.46 -12.62
CA PHE A 269 -6.49 14.90 -13.85
C PHE A 269 -5.42 14.73 -14.91
N ARG A 270 -5.65 13.74 -15.78
CA ARG A 270 -4.82 13.38 -16.91
C ARG A 270 -4.65 14.59 -17.84
N THR A 271 -3.40 14.90 -18.18
CA THR A 271 -3.02 15.97 -19.13
C THR A 271 -2.59 15.43 -20.50
N GLU A 272 -2.46 14.11 -20.65
CA GLU A 272 -2.06 13.45 -21.90
C GLU A 272 -3.19 12.58 -22.45
N PRO A 273 -3.48 12.61 -23.76
CA PRO A 273 -4.59 11.83 -24.32
C PRO A 273 -4.40 10.32 -24.10
N ASN A 274 -5.45 9.65 -23.59
CA ASN A 274 -5.46 8.19 -23.57
C ASN A 274 -6.05 7.65 -24.87
N ARG A 275 -5.23 6.91 -25.62
CA ARG A 275 -5.67 6.23 -26.83
C ARG A 275 -5.66 4.73 -26.59
N LEU A 276 -6.84 4.14 -26.48
CA LEU A 276 -6.97 2.69 -26.64
C LEU A 276 -6.90 2.37 -28.15
N PRO A 277 -6.38 1.20 -28.55
CA PRO A 277 -6.13 0.85 -29.96
C PRO A 277 -7.32 0.99 -30.93
N SER A 278 -8.53 1.22 -30.43
CA SER A 278 -9.76 1.41 -31.20
C SER A 278 -10.73 2.44 -30.60
N LEU A 279 -10.32 3.22 -29.60
CA LEU A 279 -11.17 4.18 -28.90
C LEU A 279 -10.34 5.38 -28.45
N GLU A 280 -10.68 6.56 -28.96
CA GLU A 280 -10.22 7.82 -28.36
C GLU A 280 -11.13 8.10 -27.15
N LEU A 281 -10.50 8.23 -25.98
CA LEU A 281 -11.19 8.63 -24.75
C LEU A 281 -11.37 10.15 -24.71
N VAL A 282 -11.94 10.65 -23.62
CA VAL A 282 -12.20 12.08 -23.43
C VAL A 282 -10.90 12.86 -23.56
N ASP A 283 -10.95 13.98 -24.28
CA ASP A 283 -9.80 14.87 -24.43
C ASP A 283 -9.36 15.40 -23.05
N PRO A 284 -8.05 15.42 -22.72
CA PRO A 284 -7.55 15.95 -21.44
C PRO A 284 -8.13 17.30 -21.04
N ASP A 285 -8.33 18.21 -22.00
CA ASP A 285 -8.85 19.56 -21.74
C ASP A 285 -10.35 19.55 -21.38
N GLU A 286 -11.06 18.46 -21.69
CA GLU A 286 -12.48 18.27 -21.44
C GLU A 286 -12.77 17.30 -20.28
N VAL A 287 -11.76 16.64 -19.70
CA VAL A 287 -11.91 15.62 -18.64
C VAL A 287 -12.72 16.16 -17.47
N GLU A 288 -12.30 17.29 -16.90
CA GLU A 288 -12.95 17.86 -15.72
C GLU A 288 -14.41 18.24 -15.99
N THR A 289 -14.65 18.89 -17.14
CA THR A 289 -15.99 19.34 -17.54
C THR A 289 -16.91 18.14 -17.82
N THR A 290 -16.39 17.11 -18.50
CA THR A 290 -17.15 15.89 -18.82
C THR A 290 -17.44 15.08 -17.57
N LEU A 291 -16.50 15.00 -16.63
CA LEU A 291 -16.68 14.33 -15.34
C LEU A 291 -17.75 15.05 -14.50
N ARG A 292 -17.64 16.38 -14.35
CA ARG A 292 -18.64 17.19 -13.64
C ARG A 292 -20.03 17.02 -14.25
N HIS A 293 -20.15 17.07 -15.58
CA HIS A 293 -21.42 16.84 -16.27
C HIS A 293 -21.95 15.42 -16.00
N GLY A 294 -21.11 14.40 -16.19
CA GLY A 294 -21.50 13.02 -15.97
C GLY A 294 -22.01 12.75 -14.56
N LEU A 295 -21.36 13.33 -13.55
CA LEU A 295 -21.78 13.21 -12.14
C LEU A 295 -23.11 13.93 -11.87
N ALA A 296 -23.33 15.11 -12.44
CA ALA A 296 -24.58 15.87 -12.26
C ALA A 296 -25.80 15.14 -12.88
N LEU A 297 -25.60 14.37 -13.95
CA LEU A 297 -26.65 13.55 -14.56
C LEU A 297 -27.16 12.42 -13.65
N LEU A 298 -26.44 12.09 -12.58
CA LEU A 298 -26.79 11.02 -11.65
C LEU A 298 -27.73 11.47 -10.53
N SER A 299 -27.86 12.78 -10.29
CA SER A 299 -28.67 13.34 -9.19
C SER A 299 -30.13 12.86 -9.15
N PRO A 300 -30.84 12.67 -10.29
CA PRO A 300 -32.22 12.16 -10.27
C PRO A 300 -32.37 10.71 -9.80
N ILE A 301 -31.28 9.93 -9.77
CA ILE A 301 -31.30 8.50 -9.44
C ILE A 301 -31.50 8.35 -7.93
N ARG A 302 -32.66 7.82 -7.52
CA ARG A 302 -32.99 7.62 -6.10
C ARG A 302 -32.35 6.38 -5.48
N SER A 303 -32.16 5.31 -6.27
CA SER A 303 -31.50 4.10 -5.78
C SER A 303 -30.02 4.38 -5.52
N HIS A 304 -29.59 4.23 -4.26
CA HIS A 304 -28.19 4.47 -3.86
C HIS A 304 -27.23 3.52 -4.58
N LEU A 305 -27.63 2.26 -4.81
CA LEU A 305 -26.82 1.30 -5.57
C LEU A 305 -26.68 1.71 -7.02
N ALA A 306 -27.79 2.04 -7.67
CA ALA A 306 -27.77 2.46 -9.07
C ALA A 306 -26.92 3.71 -9.25
N ARG A 307 -27.04 4.67 -8.33
CA ARG A 307 -26.25 5.90 -8.35
C ARG A 307 -24.77 5.63 -8.11
N ALA A 308 -24.42 4.75 -7.18
CA ALA A 308 -23.04 4.35 -6.93
C ALA A 308 -22.40 3.62 -8.14
N VAL A 309 -23.16 2.73 -8.80
CA VAL A 309 -22.75 2.11 -10.08
C VAL A 309 -22.63 3.17 -11.18
N GLY A 310 -23.52 4.16 -11.21
CA GLY A 310 -23.44 5.31 -12.10
C GLY A 310 -22.15 6.12 -11.92
N VAL A 311 -21.77 6.41 -10.67
CA VAL A 311 -20.51 7.10 -10.35
C VAL A 311 -19.33 6.30 -10.87
N MET A 312 -19.29 4.99 -10.59
CA MET A 312 -18.24 4.10 -11.10
C MET A 312 -18.17 4.12 -12.63
N PHE A 313 -19.32 4.02 -13.29
CA PHE A 313 -19.43 4.03 -14.74
C PHE A 313 -18.87 5.33 -15.34
N VAL A 314 -19.29 6.49 -14.82
CA VAL A 314 -18.82 7.80 -15.29
C VAL A 314 -17.30 7.91 -15.14
N VAL A 315 -16.74 7.54 -13.99
CA VAL A 315 -15.29 7.59 -13.75
C VAL A 315 -14.53 6.69 -14.74
N LEU A 316 -15.00 5.46 -14.98
CA LEU A 316 -14.37 4.55 -15.93
C LEU A 316 -14.45 5.05 -17.38
N VAL A 317 -15.58 5.64 -17.76
CA VAL A 317 -15.85 6.10 -19.12
C VAL A 317 -15.06 7.34 -19.47
N VAL A 318 -14.95 8.28 -18.53
CA VAL A 318 -14.19 9.52 -18.68
C VAL A 318 -12.69 9.25 -18.57
N ASP A 319 -12.30 8.28 -17.74
CA ASP A 319 -10.91 7.93 -17.45
C ASP A 319 -10.05 9.15 -17.01
N PRO A 320 -10.45 9.81 -15.91
CA PRO A 320 -9.95 11.13 -15.57
C PRO A 320 -8.51 11.17 -15.08
N PHE A 321 -7.93 10.02 -14.71
CA PHE A 321 -6.60 9.92 -14.12
C PHE A 321 -5.63 9.19 -15.04
N ALA A 322 -4.33 9.47 -14.91
CA ALA A 322 -3.29 8.80 -15.71
C ALA A 322 -3.18 7.31 -15.36
N ASP A 323 -3.29 6.99 -14.07
CA ASP A 323 -3.28 5.67 -13.48
C ASP A 323 -4.40 5.51 -12.43
N ALA A 324 -4.61 4.29 -11.95
CA ALA A 324 -5.56 3.94 -10.88
C ALA A 324 -7.04 4.34 -11.06
N THR A 325 -7.49 4.70 -12.28
CA THR A 325 -8.90 5.04 -12.55
C THR A 325 -9.87 3.97 -12.06
N ALA A 326 -9.57 2.68 -12.29
CA ALA A 326 -10.48 1.60 -11.93
C ALA A 326 -10.57 1.39 -10.41
N GLU A 327 -9.46 1.57 -9.70
CA GLU A 327 -9.40 1.58 -8.24
C GLU A 327 -10.20 2.75 -7.68
N VAL A 328 -9.99 3.97 -8.20
CA VAL A 328 -10.75 5.16 -7.78
C VAL A 328 -12.24 5.00 -8.07
N ALA A 329 -12.63 4.40 -9.20
CA ALA A 329 -14.03 4.13 -9.52
C ALA A 329 -14.69 3.19 -8.49
N MET A 330 -13.98 2.15 -8.02
CA MET A 330 -14.46 1.28 -6.95
C MET A 330 -14.55 1.99 -5.60
N LEU A 331 -13.56 2.84 -5.28
CA LEU A 331 -13.59 3.64 -4.06
C LEU A 331 -14.74 4.65 -4.07
N ALA A 332 -15.00 5.27 -5.21
CA ALA A 332 -16.09 6.23 -5.39
C ALA A 332 -17.47 5.57 -5.27
N LEU A 333 -17.64 4.37 -5.86
CA LEU A 333 -18.83 3.53 -5.66
C LEU A 333 -19.07 3.28 -4.17
N ASN A 334 -18.04 2.82 -3.46
CA ASN A 334 -18.16 2.51 -2.04
C ASN A 334 -18.34 3.76 -1.17
N ALA A 335 -17.79 4.91 -1.55
CA ALA A 335 -18.02 6.17 -0.86
C ALA A 335 -19.46 6.66 -1.01
N GLU A 336 -20.05 6.53 -2.21
CA GLU A 336 -21.46 6.86 -2.47
C GLU A 336 -22.42 5.97 -1.66
N LEU A 337 -22.12 4.67 -1.54
CA LEU A 337 -22.90 3.76 -0.70
C LEU A 337 -22.80 4.14 0.79
N ARG A 338 -21.58 4.39 1.27
CA ARG A 338 -21.32 4.72 2.68
C ARG A 338 -21.94 6.03 3.10
N SER A 339 -21.96 7.05 2.25
CA SER A 339 -22.60 8.34 2.56
C SER A 339 -24.11 8.19 2.83
N HIS A 340 -24.70 7.08 2.37
CA HIS A 340 -26.10 6.74 2.58
C HIS A 340 -26.31 5.55 3.54
N GLY A 341 -25.29 5.19 4.32
CA GLY A 341 -25.37 4.16 5.35
C GLY A 341 -25.39 2.72 4.82
N HIS A 342 -25.01 2.50 3.56
CA HIS A 342 -24.89 1.16 2.97
C HIS A 342 -23.49 0.58 3.16
N ASP A 343 -23.43 -0.74 3.18
CA ASP A 343 -22.18 -1.49 3.20
C ASP A 343 -21.37 -1.31 1.92
N PRO A 344 -20.03 -1.33 2.01
CA PRO A 344 -19.17 -1.32 0.84
C PRO A 344 -19.33 -2.63 0.07
N VAL A 345 -19.33 -2.51 -1.27
CA VAL A 345 -19.30 -3.66 -2.17
C VAL A 345 -17.87 -4.13 -2.36
N ILE A 346 -17.69 -5.44 -2.20
CA ILE A 346 -16.47 -6.15 -2.56
C ILE A 346 -16.84 -7.15 -3.64
N ILE A 347 -16.07 -7.15 -4.73
CA ILE A 347 -16.26 -8.10 -5.82
C ILE A 347 -15.64 -9.43 -5.38
N PRO A 348 -16.45 -10.49 -5.15
CA PRO A 348 -15.94 -11.81 -4.80
C PRO A 348 -15.04 -12.34 -5.91
N ARG A 349 -14.09 -13.21 -5.53
CA ARG A 349 -13.10 -13.76 -6.45
C ARG A 349 -13.74 -14.47 -7.66
N GLU A 350 -14.91 -15.07 -7.45
CA GLU A 350 -15.67 -15.79 -8.48
C GLU A 350 -16.27 -14.83 -9.52
N LEU A 351 -16.49 -13.57 -9.15
CA LEU A 351 -17.03 -12.53 -10.03
C LEU A 351 -15.94 -11.69 -10.69
N THR A 352 -14.67 -11.80 -10.30
CA THR A 352 -13.57 -10.97 -10.83
C THR A 352 -13.49 -10.97 -12.36
N ASP A 353 -13.55 -12.14 -13.00
CA ASP A 353 -13.48 -12.23 -14.46
C ASP A 353 -14.70 -11.59 -15.14
N ARG A 354 -15.87 -11.69 -14.51
CA ARG A 354 -17.11 -11.04 -14.99
C ARG A 354 -17.00 -9.53 -14.83
N PHE A 355 -16.45 -9.07 -13.71
CA PHE A 355 -16.24 -7.66 -13.41
C PHE A 355 -15.25 -7.00 -14.37
N GLU A 356 -14.11 -7.65 -14.65
CA GLU A 356 -13.15 -7.14 -15.64
C GLU A 356 -13.76 -7.02 -17.04
N ARG A 357 -14.61 -7.97 -17.45
CA ARG A 357 -15.36 -7.86 -18.70
C ARG A 357 -16.37 -6.72 -18.67
N ALA A 358 -17.10 -6.55 -17.57
CA ALA A 358 -18.08 -5.48 -17.40
C ALA A 358 -17.43 -4.10 -17.46
N LYS A 359 -16.28 -3.88 -16.80
CA LYS A 359 -15.51 -2.63 -16.91
C LYS A 359 -15.12 -2.34 -18.37
N ARG A 360 -14.63 -3.35 -19.10
CA ARG A 360 -14.31 -3.19 -20.52
C ARG A 360 -15.52 -2.85 -21.37
N GLN A 361 -16.69 -3.46 -21.10
CA GLN A 361 -17.94 -3.12 -21.80
C GLN A 361 -18.41 -1.70 -21.50
N ALA A 362 -18.29 -1.25 -20.25
CA ALA A 362 -18.59 0.13 -19.90
C ALA A 362 -17.73 1.12 -20.69
N VAL A 363 -16.43 0.88 -20.78
CA VAL A 363 -15.51 1.76 -21.52
C VAL A 363 -15.74 1.68 -23.03
N VAL A 364 -15.77 0.48 -23.61
CA VAL A 364 -15.76 0.28 -25.07
C VAL A 364 -17.14 0.39 -25.71
N LYS A 365 -18.16 -0.16 -25.04
CA LYS A 365 -19.53 -0.23 -25.57
C LYS A 365 -20.48 0.79 -24.95
N ARG A 366 -20.04 1.47 -23.88
CA ARG A 366 -20.88 2.39 -23.09
C ARG A 366 -22.10 1.66 -22.51
N GLU A 367 -21.91 0.43 -22.06
CA GLU A 367 -22.96 -0.39 -21.44
C GLU A 367 -22.79 -0.40 -19.90
N VAL A 368 -23.78 0.07 -19.16
CA VAL A 368 -23.76 0.07 -17.68
C VAL A 368 -24.35 -1.20 -17.06
N GLY A 369 -25.30 -1.85 -17.75
CA GLY A 369 -25.99 -3.06 -17.27
C GLY A 369 -25.06 -4.17 -16.76
N PRO A 370 -23.99 -4.55 -17.50
CA PRO A 370 -23.06 -5.57 -17.03
C PRO A 370 -22.34 -5.22 -15.72
N LEU A 371 -22.08 -3.93 -15.44
CA LEU A 371 -21.51 -3.50 -14.16
C LEU A 371 -22.53 -3.64 -13.04
N LEU A 372 -23.76 -3.19 -13.31
CA LEU A 372 -24.86 -3.29 -12.36
C LEU A 372 -25.12 -4.75 -11.95
N ASP A 373 -25.22 -5.66 -12.91
CA ASP A 373 -25.43 -7.09 -12.65
C ASP A 373 -24.37 -7.70 -11.73
N VAL A 374 -23.11 -7.30 -11.93
CA VAL A 374 -21.98 -7.83 -11.14
C VAL A 374 -22.02 -7.29 -9.72
N VAL A 375 -22.31 -5.99 -9.57
CA VAL A 375 -22.40 -5.34 -8.27
C VAL A 375 -23.60 -5.87 -7.48
N GLU A 376 -24.76 -6.06 -8.12
CA GLU A 376 -25.93 -6.68 -7.49
C GLU A 376 -25.65 -8.12 -7.05
N ALA A 377 -25.00 -8.92 -7.90
CA ALA A 377 -24.59 -10.27 -7.54
C ALA A 377 -23.61 -10.30 -6.36
N ALA A 378 -22.65 -9.36 -6.32
CA ALA A 378 -21.71 -9.23 -5.22
C ALA A 378 -22.42 -8.88 -3.90
N VAL A 379 -23.35 -7.92 -3.93
CA VAL A 379 -24.16 -7.53 -2.78
C VAL A 379 -25.02 -8.70 -2.26
N ALA A 380 -25.68 -9.43 -3.16
CA ALA A 380 -26.52 -10.57 -2.81
C ALA A 380 -25.72 -11.71 -2.15
N GLN A 381 -24.54 -12.02 -2.68
CA GLN A 381 -23.68 -13.08 -2.14
C GLN A 381 -23.17 -12.77 -0.72
N VAL A 382 -22.90 -11.49 -0.43
CA VAL A 382 -22.54 -11.04 0.94
C VAL A 382 -23.73 -11.20 1.89
N ALA A 383 -24.95 -10.84 1.46
CA ALA A 383 -26.15 -11.00 2.27
C ALA A 383 -26.43 -12.48 2.61
N ASP A 384 -26.28 -13.40 1.64
CA ASP A 384 -26.47 -14.84 1.85
C ASP A 384 -25.42 -15.44 2.79
N THR A 385 -24.17 -14.98 2.70
CA THR A 385 -23.07 -15.44 3.57
C THR A 385 -23.30 -15.04 5.04
N LEU A 386 -23.85 -13.84 5.27
CA LEU A 386 -24.21 -13.34 6.59
C LEU A 386 -25.45 -14.06 7.19
N GLN A 387 -26.41 -14.47 6.35
CA GLN A 387 -27.58 -15.24 6.80
C GLN A 387 -27.23 -16.71 7.10
N GLY A 388 -26.26 -17.29 6.39
CA GLY A 388 -25.81 -18.67 6.59
C GLY A 388 -25.01 -18.92 7.88
N HIS A 389 -24.48 -17.87 8.52
CA HIS A 389 -23.73 -17.95 9.79
C HIS A 389 -24.59 -17.66 11.02
N GLY A 390 -25.91 -17.68 10.89
CA GLY A 390 -26.83 -17.69 12.02
C GLY A 390 -26.92 -19.07 12.67
N LEU A 391 -25.91 -19.48 13.44
CA LEU A 391 -25.99 -20.37 14.61
C LEU A 391 -24.89 -20.05 15.63
#